data_AF-A0AAV7XE40-F1
#
_entry.id   AF-A0AAV7XE40-F1
#
_cell.length_a   1.000
_cell.length_b   1.000
_cell.length_c   1.000
_cell.angle_alpha   90.00
_cell.angle_beta   90.00
_cell.angle_gamma   90.00
#
_symmetry.space_group_name_H-M   'P 1'
#
loop_
_entity.id
_entity.type
_entity.pdbx_description
1 polymer ?
#
loop_
_entity_poly.entity_id
_entity_poly.type
_entity_poly.pdbx_seq_one_letter_code
_entity_poly.pdbx_strand_id
1 'polypeptide(L)'
;MTQSNYYHYLFSDFVEVFAKLSECWRKVDKSIADKYHQLAIAERQNYDKELKNYKASLSLDEKSEIEKDKKQKRTEKRKEKRVCPNWQLHALGMPKRPANAYILFSQDYMKKSPDRSPDAYFKESSKLAETWANLPEKEKSKWEELAASHAKEYKKKLAEWESEMTSKGHLEVVHTKGKDKGAKV
;
A
#
# COMPACT_ATOMS: atom_id res chain seq x y z
N MET A 1 4.28 -37.46 -17.95
CA MET A 1 3.43 -36.83 -16.91
C MET A 1 4.16 -35.59 -16.43
N THR A 2 3.59 -34.40 -16.64
CA THR A 2 4.27 -33.12 -16.41
C THR A 2 4.33 -32.80 -14.91
N GLN A 3 5.46 -32.24 -14.46
CA GLN A 3 5.76 -31.88 -13.06
C GLN A 3 4.62 -31.14 -12.33
N SER A 4 3.78 -30.40 -13.06
CA SER A 4 2.61 -29.67 -12.54
C SER A 4 1.57 -30.56 -11.85
N ASN A 5 1.39 -31.81 -12.27
CA ASN A 5 0.39 -32.71 -11.66
C ASN A 5 0.86 -33.34 -10.34
N TYR A 6 2.17 -33.36 -10.09
CA TYR A 6 2.76 -33.92 -8.86
C TYR A 6 2.61 -32.96 -7.66
N TYR A 7 2.74 -31.65 -7.91
CA TYR A 7 2.58 -30.63 -6.87
C TYR A 7 1.13 -30.42 -6.43
N HIS A 8 0.16 -30.65 -7.32
CA HIS A 8 -1.26 -30.56 -6.97
C HIS A 8 -1.70 -31.69 -6.03
N TYR A 9 -1.10 -32.88 -6.13
CA TYR A 9 -1.38 -34.01 -5.24
C TYR A 9 -0.78 -33.77 -3.84
N LEU A 10 0.47 -33.30 -3.77
CA LEU A 10 1.17 -33.01 -2.51
C LEU A 10 0.58 -31.83 -1.72
N PHE A 11 0.01 -30.82 -2.41
CA PHE A 11 -0.63 -29.68 -1.73
C PHE A 11 -2.05 -30.02 -1.23
N SER A 12 -2.75 -30.93 -1.93
CA SER A 12 -4.07 -31.45 -1.51
C SER A 12 -3.95 -32.27 -0.22
N ASP A 13 -2.93 -33.13 -0.12
CA ASP A 13 -2.68 -33.95 1.06
C ASP A 13 -2.31 -33.10 2.28
N PHE A 14 -1.58 -31.99 2.11
CA PHE A 14 -1.19 -31.12 3.23
C PHE A 14 -2.41 -30.48 3.90
N VAL A 15 -3.35 -29.94 3.11
CA VAL A 15 -4.55 -29.29 3.65
C VAL A 15 -5.42 -30.30 4.40
N GLU A 16 -5.59 -31.51 3.86
CA GLU A 16 -6.35 -32.58 4.51
C GLU A 16 -5.67 -33.12 5.77
N VAL A 17 -4.34 -33.27 5.77
CA VAL A 17 -3.56 -33.71 6.93
C VAL A 17 -3.64 -32.66 8.06
N PHE A 18 -3.52 -31.37 7.75
CA PHE A 18 -3.67 -30.30 8.74
C PHE A 18 -5.09 -30.21 9.28
N ALA A 19 -6.11 -30.42 8.44
CA ALA A 19 -7.50 -30.50 8.89
C ALA A 19 -7.69 -31.61 9.92
N LYS A 20 -7.24 -32.83 9.61
CA LYS A 20 -7.27 -33.99 10.53
C LYS A 20 -6.46 -33.74 11.80
N LEU A 21 -5.26 -33.16 11.69
CA LEU A 21 -4.43 -32.81 12.85
C LEU A 21 -5.14 -31.80 13.76
N SER A 22 -5.80 -30.79 13.19
CA SER A 22 -6.56 -29.79 13.94
C SER A 22 -7.78 -30.38 14.63
N GLU A 23 -8.43 -31.38 14.04
CA GLU A 23 -9.55 -32.10 14.62
C GLU A 23 -9.08 -33.00 15.77
N CYS A 24 -7.96 -33.70 15.58
CA CYS A 24 -7.33 -34.49 16.63
C CYS A 24 -6.92 -33.61 17.81
N TRP A 25 -6.28 -32.46 17.57
CA TRP A 25 -5.88 -31.52 18.62
C TRP A 25 -7.07 -31.01 19.46
N ARG A 26 -8.23 -30.79 18.84
CA ARG A 26 -9.46 -30.38 19.55
C ARG A 26 -10.02 -31.45 20.48
N LYS A 27 -9.74 -32.73 20.20
CA LYS A 27 -10.20 -33.89 20.99
C LYS A 27 -9.18 -34.36 22.03
N VAL A 28 -7.97 -33.78 22.03
CA VAL A 28 -6.91 -34.11 22.99
C VAL A 28 -7.32 -33.66 24.40
N ASP A 29 -6.96 -34.47 25.40
CA ASP A 29 -7.18 -34.15 26.80
C ASP A 29 -6.48 -32.85 27.19
N LYS A 30 -7.17 -32.04 28.01
CA LYS A 30 -6.69 -30.73 28.46
C LYS A 30 -5.34 -30.83 29.16
N SER A 31 -5.08 -31.90 29.91
CA SER A 31 -3.78 -32.13 30.57
C SER A 31 -2.61 -32.22 29.58
N ILE A 32 -2.83 -32.85 28.43
CA ILE A 32 -1.83 -32.97 27.37
C ILE A 32 -1.66 -31.64 26.66
N ALA A 33 -2.76 -30.96 26.31
CA ALA A 33 -2.71 -29.63 25.71
C ALA A 33 -1.97 -28.62 26.61
N ASP A 34 -2.23 -28.63 27.92
CA ASP A 34 -1.57 -27.78 28.90
C ASP A 34 -0.06 -28.03 28.94
N LYS A 35 0.40 -29.28 28.85
CA LYS A 35 1.84 -29.62 28.77
C LYS A 35 2.50 -28.92 27.57
N TYR A 36 1.90 -29.00 26.38
CA TYR A 36 2.44 -28.35 25.19
C TYR A 36 2.36 -26.82 25.27
N HIS A 37 1.31 -26.27 25.89
CA HIS A 37 1.25 -24.83 26.16
C HIS A 37 2.38 -24.37 27.09
N GLN A 38 2.67 -25.10 28.16
CA GLN A 38 3.78 -24.79 29.06
C GLN A 38 5.13 -24.88 28.35
N LEU A 39 5.33 -25.90 27.50
CA LEU A 39 6.53 -26.02 26.66
C LEU A 39 6.67 -24.81 25.71
N ALA A 40 5.59 -24.43 25.01
CA ALA A 40 5.61 -23.27 24.11
C ALA A 40 5.91 -21.95 24.85
N ILE A 41 5.41 -21.78 26.08
CA ILE A 41 5.73 -20.62 26.92
C ILE A 41 7.21 -20.63 27.29
N ALA A 42 7.75 -21.78 27.72
CA ALA A 42 9.16 -21.92 28.08
C ALA A 42 10.08 -21.66 26.87
N GLU A 43 9.76 -22.21 25.70
CA GLU A 43 10.49 -21.97 24.45
C GLU A 43 10.46 -20.50 24.06
N ARG A 44 9.30 -19.84 24.16
CA ARG A 44 9.17 -18.41 23.89
C ARG A 44 10.03 -17.57 24.83
N GLN A 45 10.06 -17.91 26.13
CA GLN A 45 10.93 -17.24 27.09
C GLN A 45 12.41 -17.42 26.75
N ASN A 46 12.81 -18.62 26.31
CA ASN A 46 14.17 -18.89 25.86
C ASN A 46 14.51 -18.07 24.62
N TYR A 47 13.65 -18.08 23.60
CA TYR A 47 13.79 -17.27 22.40
C TYR A 47 13.92 -15.77 22.71
N ASP A 48 13.10 -15.24 23.63
CA ASP A 48 13.15 -13.83 24.00
C ASP A 48 14.48 -13.47 24.69
N LYS A 49 15.07 -14.39 25.48
CA LYS A 49 16.41 -14.22 26.07
C LYS A 49 17.49 -14.26 25.00
N GLU A 50 17.46 -15.25 24.11
CA GLU A 50 18.40 -15.37 23.00
C GLU A 50 18.35 -14.15 22.07
N LEU A 51 17.15 -13.68 21.75
CA LEU A 51 16.93 -12.50 20.93
C LEU A 51 17.50 -11.22 21.58
N LYS A 52 17.37 -11.09 22.90
CA LYS A 52 17.98 -9.98 23.65
C LYS A 52 19.51 -10.04 23.57
N ASN A 53 20.09 -11.21 23.79
CA ASN A 53 21.53 -11.42 23.71
C ASN A 53 22.06 -11.14 22.30
N TYR A 54 21.39 -11.65 21.27
CA TYR A 54 21.71 -11.37 19.86
C TYR A 54 21.64 -9.87 19.53
N LYS A 55 20.57 -9.19 19.95
CA LYS A 55 20.43 -7.73 19.74
C LYS A 55 21.51 -6.93 20.47
N ALA A 56 21.97 -7.41 21.62
CA ALA A 56 23.06 -6.80 22.37
C ALA A 56 24.42 -7.04 21.71
N SER A 57 24.66 -8.21 21.12
CA SER A 57 25.91 -8.55 20.43
C SER A 57 26.09 -7.87 19.07
N LEU A 58 24.99 -7.44 18.44
CA LEU A 58 25.03 -6.74 17.15
C LEU A 58 25.69 -5.35 17.25
N SER A 59 26.62 -5.09 16.33
CA SER A 59 27.23 -3.78 16.10
C SER A 59 26.22 -2.75 15.57
N LEU A 60 26.53 -1.47 15.70
CA LEU A 60 25.71 -0.38 15.17
C LEU A 60 25.54 -0.48 13.64
N ASP A 61 26.60 -0.87 12.94
CA ASP A 61 26.58 -1.01 11.48
C ASP A 61 25.67 -2.16 11.04
N GLU A 62 25.79 -3.32 11.67
CA GLU A 62 24.93 -4.50 11.42
C GLU A 62 23.46 -4.20 11.73
N LYS A 63 23.18 -3.48 12.82
CA LYS A 63 21.81 -3.00 13.13
C LYS A 63 21.27 -2.11 12.02
N SER A 64 22.10 -1.21 11.49
CA SER A 64 21.71 -0.31 10.41
C SER A 64 21.40 -1.07 9.11
N GLU A 65 22.17 -2.11 8.80
CA GLU A 65 21.98 -2.96 7.63
C GLU A 65 20.72 -3.81 7.73
N ILE A 66 20.46 -4.41 8.90
CA ILE A 66 19.22 -5.15 9.16
C ILE A 66 18.00 -4.24 8.99
N GLU A 67 18.05 -2.99 9.46
CA GLU A 67 16.95 -2.06 9.29
C GLU A 67 16.78 -1.61 7.82
N LYS A 68 17.88 -1.43 7.08
CA LYS A 68 17.83 -1.17 5.64
C LYS A 68 17.19 -2.34 4.89
N ASP A 69 17.60 -3.59 5.16
CA ASP A 69 17.03 -4.80 4.55
C ASP A 69 15.55 -4.97 4.90
N LYS A 70 15.16 -4.82 6.17
CA LYS A 70 13.74 -4.83 6.56
C LYS A 70 12.93 -3.77 5.83
N LYS A 71 13.47 -2.55 5.73
CA LYS A 71 12.81 -1.46 5.00
C LYS A 71 12.67 -1.82 3.52
N GLN A 72 13.71 -2.39 2.91
CA GLN A 72 13.72 -2.86 1.54
C GLN A 72 12.65 -3.94 1.32
N LYS A 73 12.68 -5.04 2.08
CA LYS A 73 11.68 -6.13 2.03
C LYS A 73 10.25 -5.62 2.22
N ARG A 74 10.03 -4.65 3.12
CA ARG A 74 8.71 -4.00 3.30
C ARG A 74 8.30 -3.22 2.06
N THR A 75 9.23 -2.51 1.41
CA THR A 75 8.94 -1.76 0.19
C THR A 75 8.70 -2.69 -1.01
N GLU A 76 9.45 -3.77 -1.15
CA GLU A 76 9.27 -4.80 -2.17
C GLU A 76 7.91 -5.48 -2.00
N LYS A 77 7.58 -5.95 -0.80
CA LYS A 77 6.25 -6.52 -0.51
C LYS A 77 5.12 -5.53 -0.76
N ARG A 78 5.34 -4.23 -0.52
CA ARG A 78 4.36 -3.17 -0.87
C ARG A 78 4.22 -2.98 -2.37
N LYS A 79 5.31 -3.11 -3.14
CA LYS A 79 5.30 -3.04 -4.61
C LYS A 79 4.61 -4.27 -5.21
N GLU A 80 4.91 -5.45 -4.70
CA GLU A 80 4.30 -6.73 -5.08
C GLU A 80 2.80 -6.74 -4.77
N LYS A 81 2.39 -6.25 -3.59
CA LYS A 81 0.97 -6.09 -3.21
C LYS A 81 0.23 -4.98 -3.96
N ARG A 82 0.86 -4.25 -4.89
CA ARG A 82 0.10 -3.32 -5.73
C ARG A 82 -0.78 -4.17 -6.64
N VAL A 83 -2.02 -4.34 -6.20
CA VAL A 83 -3.07 -5.16 -6.80
C VAL A 83 -3.18 -4.93 -8.31
N CYS A 84 -2.94 -3.68 -8.74
CA CYS A 84 -2.70 -3.35 -10.14
C CYS A 84 -1.53 -2.37 -10.23
N PRO A 85 -0.52 -2.64 -11.09
CA PRO A 85 0.48 -1.65 -11.42
C PRO A 85 -0.17 -0.39 -12.03
N ASN A 86 0.43 0.78 -11.77
CA ASN A 86 -0.10 2.05 -12.27
C ASN A 86 -0.31 2.04 -13.80
N TRP A 87 0.58 1.40 -14.57
CA TRP A 87 0.45 1.29 -16.04
C TRP A 87 -0.83 0.56 -16.48
N GLN A 88 -1.28 -0.44 -15.72
CA GLN A 88 -2.51 -1.16 -16.00
C GLN A 88 -3.73 -0.28 -15.71
N LEU A 89 -3.68 0.52 -14.64
CA LEU A 89 -4.72 1.52 -14.36
C LEU A 89 -4.83 2.57 -15.48
N HIS A 90 -3.69 3.05 -16.00
CA HIS A 90 -3.67 3.96 -17.15
C HIS A 90 -4.22 3.29 -18.42
N ALA A 91 -3.85 2.04 -18.68
CA ALA A 91 -4.36 1.28 -19.83
C ALA A 91 -5.89 1.05 -19.76
N LEU A 92 -6.44 0.90 -18.55
CA LEU A 92 -7.88 0.80 -18.30
C LEU A 92 -8.61 2.16 -18.35
N GLY A 93 -7.91 3.24 -18.68
CA GLY A 93 -8.50 4.57 -18.79
C GLY A 93 -8.87 5.19 -17.44
N MET A 94 -8.20 4.79 -16.35
CA MET A 94 -8.45 5.37 -15.02
C MET A 94 -8.30 6.88 -15.06
N PRO A 95 -9.33 7.67 -14.65
CA PRO A 95 -9.23 9.10 -14.60
C PRO A 95 -8.03 9.55 -13.74
N LYS A 96 -7.23 10.50 -14.25
CA LYS A 96 -6.11 11.08 -13.51
C LYS A 96 -6.62 12.03 -12.44
N ARG A 97 -5.96 12.04 -11.27
CA ARG A 97 -6.25 13.01 -10.21
C ARG A 97 -6.13 14.44 -10.74
N PRO A 98 -7.11 15.32 -10.46
CA PRO A 98 -7.10 16.69 -10.92
C PRO A 98 -6.01 17.50 -10.20
N ALA A 99 -5.55 18.56 -10.86
CA ALA A 99 -4.64 19.52 -10.24
C ALA A 99 -5.35 20.30 -9.11
N ASN A 100 -4.63 20.54 -8.02
CA ASN A 100 -5.10 21.43 -6.96
C ASN A 100 -4.88 22.91 -7.33
N ALA A 101 -5.36 23.83 -6.50
CA ALA A 101 -5.28 25.27 -6.76
C ALA A 101 -3.85 25.75 -7.04
N TYR A 102 -2.88 25.29 -6.24
CA TYR A 102 -1.47 25.61 -6.41
C TYR A 102 -0.89 25.10 -7.73
N ILE A 103 -1.20 23.86 -8.14
CA ILE A 103 -0.71 23.30 -9.40
C ILE A 103 -1.36 24.01 -10.60
N LEU A 104 -2.63 24.42 -10.49
CA LEU A 104 -3.30 25.20 -11.54
C LEU A 104 -2.66 26.58 -11.69
N PHE A 105 -2.41 27.26 -10.58
CA PHE A 105 -1.66 28.52 -10.53
C PHE A 105 -0.24 28.33 -11.09
N SER A 106 0.46 27.26 -10.70
CA SER A 106 1.84 27.03 -11.12
C SER A 106 1.94 26.79 -12.62
N GLN A 107 0.98 26.07 -13.20
CA GLN A 107 0.87 25.89 -14.64
C GLN A 107 0.63 27.22 -15.38
N ASP A 108 -0.18 28.11 -14.83
CA ASP A 108 -0.42 29.43 -15.42
C ASP A 108 0.80 30.36 -15.30
N TYR A 109 1.46 30.35 -14.14
CA TYR A 109 2.70 31.09 -13.90
C TYR A 109 3.81 30.64 -14.85
N MET A 110 4.01 29.33 -15.01
CA MET A 110 5.02 28.78 -15.92
C MET A 110 4.72 29.07 -17.40
N LYS A 111 3.44 29.18 -17.79
CA LYS A 111 3.08 29.60 -19.15
C LYS A 111 3.51 31.03 -19.46
N LYS A 112 3.47 31.91 -18.45
CA LYS A 112 3.89 33.32 -18.52
C LYS A 112 5.41 33.48 -18.41
N SER A 113 6.12 32.51 -17.83
CA SER A 113 7.58 32.54 -17.75
C SER A 113 8.23 32.48 -19.14
N PRO A 114 9.26 33.30 -19.41
CA PRO A 114 10.02 33.25 -20.66
C PRO A 114 10.92 32.01 -20.74
N ASP A 115 11.29 31.41 -19.61
CA ASP A 115 12.10 30.19 -19.59
C ASP A 115 11.24 28.97 -19.92
N ARG A 116 11.51 28.36 -21.08
CA ARG A 116 10.86 27.13 -21.57
C ARG A 116 11.72 25.88 -21.40
N SER A 117 12.86 25.98 -20.70
CA SER A 117 13.74 24.83 -20.48
C SER A 117 13.02 23.73 -19.67
N PRO A 118 13.39 22.45 -19.85
CA PRO A 118 12.85 21.35 -19.03
C PRO A 118 13.03 21.58 -17.52
N ASP A 119 14.09 22.31 -17.14
CA ASP A 119 14.42 22.64 -15.75
C ASP A 119 13.82 23.97 -15.27
N ALA A 120 13.06 24.68 -16.12
CA ALA A 120 12.51 26.00 -15.79
C ALA A 120 11.64 25.96 -14.53
N TYR A 121 10.85 24.89 -14.35
CA TYR A 121 10.03 24.71 -13.16
C TYR A 121 10.87 24.62 -11.89
N PHE A 122 11.99 23.89 -11.95
CA PHE A 122 12.87 23.73 -10.79
C PHE A 122 13.58 25.03 -10.42
N LYS A 123 13.96 25.83 -11.41
CA LYS A 123 14.58 27.15 -11.18
C LYS A 123 13.60 28.16 -10.60
N GLU A 124 12.37 28.16 -11.07
CA GLU A 124 11.34 29.12 -10.67
C GLU A 124 10.50 28.65 -9.47
N SER A 125 10.67 27.40 -8.99
CA SER A 125 9.80 26.82 -7.97
C SER A 125 9.78 27.61 -6.65
N SER A 126 10.92 28.17 -6.24
CA SER A 126 11.01 28.97 -5.01
C SER A 126 10.21 30.27 -5.15
N LYS A 127 10.41 30.99 -6.26
CA LYS A 127 9.65 32.22 -6.57
C LYS A 127 8.16 31.94 -6.70
N LEU A 128 7.80 30.80 -7.30
CA LEU A 128 6.42 30.38 -7.47
C LEU A 128 5.74 30.11 -6.12
N ALA A 129 6.45 29.46 -5.19
CA ALA A 129 5.96 29.23 -3.84
C ALA A 129 5.79 30.54 -3.05
N GLU A 130 6.75 31.46 -3.14
CA GLU A 130 6.66 32.79 -2.51
C GLU A 130 5.50 33.61 -3.10
N THR A 131 5.37 33.63 -4.43
CA THR A 131 4.28 34.34 -5.12
C THR A 131 2.93 33.79 -4.69
N TRP A 132 2.79 32.45 -4.59
CA TRP A 132 1.57 31.84 -4.09
C TRP A 132 1.29 32.21 -2.63
N ALA A 133 2.29 32.21 -1.76
CA ALA A 133 2.12 32.57 -0.36
C ALA A 133 1.60 34.01 -0.19
N ASN A 134 2.17 34.94 -0.96
CA ASN A 134 1.83 36.37 -0.94
C ASN A 134 0.59 36.74 -1.78
N LEU A 135 -0.01 35.79 -2.51
CA LEU A 135 -1.16 36.06 -3.36
C LEU A 135 -2.38 36.49 -2.52
N PRO A 136 -3.14 37.52 -2.94
CA PRO A 136 -4.36 37.93 -2.25
C PRO A 136 -5.39 36.81 -2.17
N GLU A 137 -6.14 36.76 -1.08
CA GLU A 137 -7.15 35.72 -0.85
C GLU A 137 -8.20 35.65 -1.97
N LYS A 138 -8.57 36.79 -2.55
CA LYS A 138 -9.50 36.86 -3.68
C LYS A 138 -8.97 36.13 -4.92
N GLU A 139 -7.67 36.22 -5.18
CA GLU A 139 -7.05 35.54 -6.32
C GLU A 139 -6.80 34.06 -6.02
N LYS A 140 -6.43 33.71 -4.78
CA LYS A 140 -6.34 32.31 -4.34
C LYS A 140 -7.68 31.61 -4.46
N SER A 141 -8.75 32.25 -3.99
CA SER A 141 -10.11 31.72 -4.02
C SER A 141 -10.55 31.33 -5.44
N LYS A 142 -10.20 32.12 -6.47
CA LYS A 142 -10.46 31.77 -7.88
C LYS A 142 -9.84 30.41 -8.27
N TRP A 143 -8.59 30.17 -7.84
CA TRP A 143 -7.90 28.89 -8.13
C TRP A 143 -8.47 27.74 -7.32
N GLU A 144 -8.91 28.00 -6.09
CA GLU A 144 -9.57 27.01 -5.24
C GLU A 144 -10.94 26.59 -5.79
N GLU A 145 -11.75 27.53 -6.27
CA GLU A 145 -13.02 27.25 -6.94
C GLU A 145 -12.80 26.41 -8.20
N LEU A 146 -11.80 26.75 -9.02
CA LEU A 146 -11.44 25.97 -10.20
C LEU A 146 -11.00 24.55 -9.83
N ALA A 147 -10.15 24.42 -8.81
CA ALA A 147 -9.71 23.12 -8.29
C ALA A 147 -10.87 22.30 -7.73
N ALA A 148 -11.81 22.94 -7.02
CA ALA A 148 -13.00 22.30 -6.49
C ALA A 148 -13.93 21.81 -7.61
N SER A 149 -14.07 22.58 -8.69
CA SER A 149 -14.82 22.16 -9.89
C SER A 149 -14.19 20.93 -10.53
N HIS A 150 -12.87 20.97 -10.82
CA HIS A 150 -12.15 19.83 -11.36
C HIS A 150 -12.21 18.60 -10.44
N ALA A 151 -12.18 18.79 -9.12
CA ALA A 151 -12.35 17.71 -8.13
C ALA A 151 -13.75 17.09 -8.19
N LYS A 152 -14.81 17.88 -8.39
CA LYS A 152 -16.18 17.37 -8.57
C LYS A 152 -16.31 16.56 -9.86
N GLU A 153 -15.81 17.09 -10.98
CA GLU A 153 -15.81 16.38 -12.26
C GLU A 153 -15.02 15.07 -12.20
N TYR A 154 -13.86 15.11 -11.56
CA TYR A 154 -13.04 13.92 -11.35
C TYR A 154 -13.78 12.84 -10.56
N LYS A 155 -14.45 13.21 -9.47
CA LYS A 155 -15.24 12.26 -8.67
C LYS A 155 -16.35 11.61 -9.50
N LYS A 156 -17.01 12.37 -10.38
CA LYS A 156 -18.03 11.84 -11.30
C LYS A 156 -17.41 10.84 -12.29
N LYS A 157 -16.35 11.24 -13.00
CA LYS A 157 -15.64 10.37 -13.95
C LYS A 157 -15.09 9.10 -13.29
N LEU A 158 -14.58 9.22 -12.06
CA LEU A 158 -14.06 8.09 -11.31
C LEU A 158 -15.17 7.11 -10.94
N ALA A 159 -16.34 7.60 -10.48
CA ALA A 159 -17.48 6.74 -10.17
C ALA A 159 -18.03 6.02 -11.41
N GLU A 160 -18.10 6.70 -12.55
CA GLU A 160 -18.49 6.11 -13.84
C GLU A 160 -17.50 5.00 -14.24
N TRP A 161 -16.19 5.28 -14.16
CA TRP A 161 -15.14 4.30 -14.44
C TRP A 161 -15.16 3.12 -13.47
N GLU A 162 -15.37 3.33 -12.17
CA GLU A 162 -15.50 2.25 -11.18
C GLU A 162 -16.70 1.35 -11.46
N SER A 163 -17.83 1.92 -11.89
CA SER A 163 -19.01 1.17 -12.31
C SER A 163 -18.75 0.33 -13.57
N GLU A 164 -18.03 0.90 -14.55
CA GLU A 164 -17.61 0.20 -15.76
C GLU A 164 -16.64 -0.96 -15.45
N MET A 165 -15.64 -0.73 -14.58
CA MET A 165 -14.69 -1.76 -14.16
C MET A 165 -15.39 -2.90 -13.41
N THR A 166 -16.35 -2.57 -12.55
CA THR A 166 -17.18 -3.57 -11.86
C THR A 166 -17.97 -4.41 -12.87
N SER A 167 -18.58 -3.77 -13.88
CA SER A 167 -19.35 -4.46 -14.93
C SER A 167 -18.46 -5.38 -15.80
N LYS A 168 -17.20 -4.99 -16.02
CA LYS A 168 -16.19 -5.78 -16.74
C LYS A 168 -15.54 -6.87 -15.89
N GLY A 169 -15.89 -6.98 -14.60
CA GLY A 169 -15.34 -7.98 -13.69
C GLY A 169 -13.99 -7.63 -13.07
N HIS A 170 -13.48 -6.41 -13.28
CA HIS A 170 -12.22 -5.90 -12.74
C HIS A 170 -12.36 -5.38 -11.30
N LEU A 171 -12.79 -6.25 -10.39
CA LEU A 171 -13.02 -5.92 -8.97
C LEU A 171 -11.73 -5.56 -8.21
N GLU A 172 -10.59 -5.99 -8.72
CA GLU A 172 -9.25 -5.74 -8.16
C GLU A 172 -8.82 -4.27 -8.30
N VAL A 173 -9.40 -3.56 -9.27
CA VAL A 173 -9.07 -2.19 -9.66
C VAL A 173 -9.94 -1.15 -8.93
N VAL A 174 -11.15 -1.52 -8.54
CA VAL A 174 -12.16 -0.63 -7.95
C VAL A 174 -11.84 -0.34 -6.49
N HIS A 175 -11.97 0.93 -6.08
CA HIS A 175 -11.80 1.30 -4.68
C HIS A 175 -12.95 0.75 -3.84
N THR A 176 -12.71 -0.32 -3.09
CA THR A 176 -13.66 -0.77 -2.07
C THR A 176 -13.70 0.27 -0.94
N LYS A 177 -14.69 1.17 -0.96
CA LYS A 177 -15.00 1.97 0.22
C LYS A 177 -15.46 1.02 1.32
N GLY A 178 -14.59 0.83 2.32
CA GLY A 178 -14.92 0.12 3.55
C GLY A 178 -15.42 -1.31 3.32
N LYS A 179 -14.50 -2.27 3.11
CA LYS A 179 -14.78 -3.59 3.67
C LYS A 179 -14.88 -3.39 5.17
N ASP A 180 -16.10 -3.55 5.69
CA ASP A 180 -16.38 -3.72 7.11
C ASP A 180 -15.22 -4.48 7.76
N LYS A 181 -14.57 -3.84 8.73
CA LYS A 181 -13.76 -4.58 9.68
C LYS A 181 -14.78 -5.40 10.45
N GLY A 182 -15.04 -6.62 9.97
CA GLY A 182 -15.95 -7.56 10.59
C GLY A 182 -15.74 -7.52 12.10
N ALA A 183 -16.81 -7.22 12.81
CA ALA A 183 -16.87 -7.31 14.25
C ALA A 183 -16.31 -8.68 14.63
N LYS A 184 -15.16 -8.67 15.30
CA LYS A 184 -14.62 -9.85 15.94
C LYS A 184 -15.56 -10.14 17.10
N VAL A 185 -16.45 -11.11 16.89
CA VAL A 185 -17.13 -11.84 17.96
C VAL A 185 -16.07 -12.58 18.78
#